data_AF-A0A6S7KE98-F1
#
_entry.id   AF-A0A6S7KE98-F1
#
_cell.length_a   1.000
_cell.length_b   1.000
_cell.length_c   1.000
_cell.angle_alpha   90.00
_cell.angle_beta   90.00
_cell.angle_gamma   90.00
#
_symmetry.space_group_name_H-M   'P 1'
#
loop_
_entity.id
_entity.type
_entity.pdbx_description
1 polymer ?
#
loop_
_entity_poly.entity_id
_entity_poly.type
_entity_poly.pdbx_seq_one_letter_code
_entity_poly.pdbx_strand_id
1 'polypeptide(L)'
;DFDDVFTSGELSRFARWILHQYVVQNNITLLQRAVCEWEVYSAYHQTKPLKYSFLEELLSSIAYNWKTGGLSLADEETFHQSLDTFVEYCLRLINNHRSLYPATKSAKLSRLKNMLHCIKTIQNMPNYCPSRNKDISDEIENTVKISAEKWYAVHYAWYEPKDQ
;
A
#
# COMPACT_ATOMS: atom_id res chain seq x y z
N ASP A 1 -0.18 -21.86 10.30
CA ASP A 1 0.76 -22.26 9.23
C ASP A 1 0.36 -21.82 7.83
N PHE A 2 0.10 -20.54 7.61
CA PHE A 2 0.09 -19.92 6.27
C PHE A 2 0.79 -18.54 6.27
N ASP A 3 1.47 -18.17 7.36
CA ASP A 3 2.10 -16.86 7.54
C ASP A 3 3.46 -16.75 6.81
N ASP A 4 3.94 -17.83 6.20
CA ASP A 4 5.27 -17.94 5.58
C ASP A 4 5.29 -17.62 4.07
N VAL A 5 4.13 -17.29 3.47
CA VAL A 5 4.04 -16.97 2.03
C VAL A 5 4.39 -15.50 1.74
N PHE A 6 4.48 -14.65 2.76
CA PHE A 6 4.97 -13.29 2.59
C PHE A 6 6.50 -13.30 2.57
N THR A 7 7.07 -13.47 1.38
CA THR A 7 8.51 -13.27 1.12
C THR A 7 8.95 -11.98 1.80
N SER A 8 10.00 -12.05 2.63
CA SER A 8 10.49 -10.98 3.52
C SER A 8 10.91 -9.68 2.83
N GLY A 9 10.72 -9.55 1.51
CA GLY A 9 11.22 -8.44 0.70
C GLY A 9 12.75 -8.43 0.61
N GLU A 10 13.44 -9.42 1.20
CA GLU A 10 14.89 -9.39 1.33
C GLU A 10 15.59 -9.80 0.05
N LEU A 11 16.50 -8.93 -0.39
CA LEU A 11 17.41 -9.20 -1.49
C LEU A 11 18.57 -10.10 -1.03
N SER A 12 19.05 -10.93 -1.96
CA SER A 12 20.25 -11.74 -1.72
C SER A 12 21.44 -10.87 -1.32
N ARG A 13 22.38 -11.43 -0.56
CA ARG A 13 23.58 -10.69 -0.11
C ARG A 13 24.33 -10.04 -1.27
N PHE A 14 24.41 -10.75 -2.40
CA PHE A 14 25.09 -10.26 -3.60
C PHE A 14 24.33 -9.10 -4.26
N ALA A 15 23.01 -9.21 -4.40
CA ALA A 15 22.18 -8.13 -4.92
C ALA A 15 22.26 -6.87 -4.05
N ARG A 16 22.20 -7.02 -2.72
CA ARG A 16 22.40 -5.90 -1.78
C ARG A 16 23.77 -5.24 -1.93
N TRP A 17 24.82 -6.04 -2.13
CA TRP A 17 26.16 -5.50 -2.33
C TRP A 17 26.27 -4.71 -3.63
N ILE A 18 25.72 -5.21 -4.74
CA ILE A 18 25.69 -4.48 -6.02
C ILE A 18 24.97 -3.15 -5.85
N LEU A 19 23.77 -3.14 -5.27
CA LEU A 19 23.01 -1.92 -5.03
C LEU A 19 23.74 -0.95 -4.11
N HIS A 20 24.41 -1.46 -3.08
CA HIS A 20 25.24 -0.63 -2.20
C HIS A 20 26.39 0.04 -2.99
N GLN A 21 27.11 -0.70 -3.83
CA GLN A 21 28.17 -0.11 -4.66
C GLN A 21 27.61 0.95 -5.61
N TYR A 22 26.46 0.68 -6.22
CA TYR A 22 25.79 1.64 -7.11
C TYR A 22 25.39 2.94 -6.38
N VAL A 23 24.83 2.83 -5.17
CA VAL A 23 24.47 3.98 -4.32
C VAL A 23 25.70 4.83 -4.01
N VAL A 24 26.81 4.20 -3.63
CA VAL A 24 28.08 4.90 -3.32
C VAL A 24 28.64 5.59 -4.57
N GLN A 25 28.65 4.91 -5.72
CA GLN A 25 29.22 5.45 -6.96
C GLN A 25 28.45 6.64 -7.53
N ASN A 26 27.12 6.66 -7.34
CA ASN A 26 26.24 7.69 -7.89
C ASN A 26 25.85 8.76 -6.85
N ASN A 27 26.42 8.74 -5.65
CA ASN A 27 26.09 9.64 -4.54
C ASN A 27 24.57 9.72 -4.26
N ILE A 28 23.88 8.58 -4.34
CA ILE A 28 22.42 8.52 -4.15
C ILE A 28 22.11 8.82 -2.69
N THR A 29 21.24 9.81 -2.46
CA THR A 29 20.84 10.19 -1.10
C THR A 29 19.96 9.12 -0.46
N LEU A 30 19.87 9.13 0.87
CA LEU A 30 18.98 8.21 1.61
C LEU A 30 17.51 8.37 1.18
N LEU A 31 17.07 9.60 0.90
CA LEU A 31 15.72 9.88 0.42
C LEU A 31 15.47 9.26 -0.96
N GLN A 32 16.34 9.54 -1.93
CA GLN A 32 16.21 8.99 -3.30
C GLN A 32 16.21 7.46 -3.28
N ARG A 33 17.06 6.85 -2.46
CA ARG A 33 17.09 5.40 -2.30
C ARG A 33 15.77 4.86 -1.73
N ALA A 34 15.27 5.47 -0.65
CA ALA A 34 14.04 5.02 0.01
C ALA A 34 12.83 5.16 -0.93
N VAL A 35 12.75 6.24 -1.71
CA VAL A 35 11.73 6.46 -2.74
C VAL A 35 11.81 5.38 -3.82
N CYS A 36 12.99 5.11 -4.36
CA CYS A 36 13.18 4.06 -5.38
C CYS A 36 12.80 2.67 -4.84
N GLU A 37 13.21 2.34 -3.61
CA GLU A 37 12.80 1.10 -2.94
C GLU A 37 11.27 1.03 -2.79
N TRP A 38 10.62 2.12 -2.37
CA TRP A 38 9.16 2.19 -2.29
C TRP A 38 8.47 1.97 -3.63
N GLU A 39 8.89 2.66 -4.70
CA GLU A 39 8.27 2.55 -6.03
C GLU A 39 8.31 1.09 -6.53
N VAL A 40 9.46 0.43 -6.38
CA VAL A 40 9.65 -0.96 -6.80
C VAL A 40 8.83 -1.91 -5.92
N TYR A 41 8.93 -1.81 -4.59
CA TYR A 41 8.27 -2.76 -3.69
C TYR A 41 6.76 -2.55 -3.61
N SER A 42 6.26 -1.32 -3.72
CA SER A 42 4.84 -1.02 -3.77
C SER A 42 4.20 -1.57 -5.06
N ALA A 43 4.85 -1.42 -6.21
CA ALA A 43 4.41 -2.03 -7.47
C ALA A 43 4.46 -3.55 -7.40
N TYR A 44 5.56 -4.12 -6.89
CA TYR A 44 5.70 -5.56 -6.71
C TYR A 44 4.60 -6.12 -5.78
N HIS A 45 4.30 -5.44 -4.68
CA HIS A 45 3.27 -5.84 -3.70
C HIS A 45 1.90 -6.08 -4.35
N GLN A 46 1.54 -5.29 -5.37
CA GLN A 46 0.26 -5.42 -6.07
C GLN A 46 0.14 -6.74 -6.84
N THR A 47 1.26 -7.30 -7.29
CA THR A 47 1.32 -8.60 -8.00
C THR A 47 1.63 -9.76 -7.07
N LYS A 48 2.50 -9.54 -6.08
CA LYS A 48 2.97 -10.53 -5.11
C LYS A 48 2.94 -9.90 -3.71
N PRO A 49 1.96 -10.27 -2.87
CA PRO A 49 1.77 -9.64 -1.57
C PRO A 49 3.02 -9.68 -0.68
N LEU A 50 3.50 -8.51 -0.28
CA LEU A 50 4.49 -8.36 0.80
C LEU A 50 3.78 -8.13 2.15
N LYS A 51 4.55 -8.11 3.23
CA LYS A 51 4.06 -7.66 4.54
C LYS A 51 3.85 -6.15 4.52
N TYR A 52 2.69 -5.67 4.95
CA TYR A 52 2.44 -4.23 5.06
C TYR A 52 3.35 -3.55 6.09
N SER A 53 3.85 -4.27 7.09
CA SER A 53 4.85 -3.73 8.03
C SER A 53 6.16 -3.33 7.32
N PHE A 54 6.60 -4.11 6.33
CA PHE A 54 7.78 -3.78 5.53
C PHE A 54 7.54 -2.53 4.66
N LEU A 55 6.37 -2.45 4.01
CA LEU A 55 5.99 -1.24 3.27
C LEU A 55 5.92 -0.01 4.18
N GLU A 56 5.46 -0.20 5.42
CA GLU A 56 5.39 0.89 6.38
C GLU A 56 6.78 1.36 6.86
N GLU A 57 7.73 0.44 7.03
CA GLU A 57 9.12 0.80 7.30
C GLU A 57 9.72 1.65 6.18
N LEU A 58 9.40 1.36 4.91
CA LEU A 58 9.81 2.18 3.77
C LEU A 58 9.18 3.57 3.81
N LEU A 59 7.87 3.67 4.04
CA LEU A 59 7.17 4.96 4.15
C LEU A 59 7.72 5.80 5.31
N SER A 60 7.93 5.18 6.47
CA SER A 60 8.54 5.84 7.63
C SER A 60 9.97 6.31 7.33
N SER A 61 10.76 5.53 6.60
CA SER A 61 12.11 5.92 6.16
C SER A 61 12.08 7.13 5.22
N ILE A 62 11.13 7.19 4.28
CA ILE A 62 10.94 8.34 3.39
C ILE A 62 10.55 9.58 4.20
N ALA A 63 9.55 9.46 5.07
CA ALA A 63 9.09 10.56 5.90
C ALA A 63 10.21 11.13 6.80
N TYR A 64 11.04 10.25 7.37
CA TYR A 64 12.18 10.65 8.20
C TYR A 64 13.28 11.38 7.41
N ASN A 65 13.55 10.92 6.18
CA ASN A 65 14.60 11.49 5.33
C ASN A 65 14.12 12.64 4.44
N TRP A 66 12.83 13.01 4.52
CA TRP A 66 12.24 14.01 3.64
C TRP A 66 12.91 15.37 3.78
N LYS A 67 13.27 15.97 2.64
CA LYS A 67 13.85 17.32 2.56
C LYS A 67 13.27 18.01 1.34
N THR A 68 12.77 19.23 1.50
CA THR A 68 12.32 20.06 0.36
C THR A 68 13.46 20.25 -0.64
N GLY A 69 13.22 19.94 -1.91
CA GLY A 69 14.25 19.94 -2.96
C GLY A 69 15.25 18.78 -2.88
N GLY A 70 14.97 17.75 -2.07
CA GLY A 70 15.79 16.53 -1.97
C GLY A 70 15.55 15.53 -3.11
N LEU A 71 14.50 15.74 -3.90
CA LEU A 71 14.16 15.00 -5.11
C LEU A 71 14.09 15.98 -6.30
N SER A 72 14.31 15.47 -7.51
CA SER A 72 13.95 16.24 -8.70
C SER A 72 12.43 16.30 -8.84
N LEU A 73 11.91 17.29 -9.57
CA LEU A 73 10.46 17.41 -9.80
C LEU A 73 9.87 16.15 -10.46
N ALA A 74 10.61 15.53 -11.39
CA ALA A 74 10.18 14.31 -12.07
C ALA A 74 10.15 13.10 -11.13
N ASP A 75 11.14 12.98 -10.23
CA ASP A 75 11.16 11.90 -9.23
C ASP A 75 10.03 12.08 -8.21
N GLU A 76 9.76 13.32 -7.79
CA GLU A 76 8.67 13.63 -6.87
C GLU A 76 7.29 13.33 -7.48
N GLU A 77 7.09 13.66 -8.75
CA GLU A 77 5.85 13.33 -9.47
C GLU A 77 5.66 11.81 -9.58
N THR A 78 6.71 11.09 -9.98
CA THR A 78 6.68 9.62 -10.09
C THR A 78 6.39 8.96 -8.73
N PHE A 79 7.01 9.49 -7.68
CA PHE A 79 6.77 9.07 -6.31
C PHE A 79 5.31 9.27 -5.92
N HIS A 80 4.73 10.45 -6.14
CA HIS A 80 3.33 10.72 -5.82
C HIS A 80 2.37 9.82 -6.61
N GLN A 81 2.63 9.58 -7.90
CA GLN A 81 1.86 8.63 -8.70
C GLN A 81 1.93 7.21 -8.12
N SER A 82 3.09 6.79 -7.61
CA SER A 82 3.24 5.47 -6.97
C SER A 82 2.41 5.34 -5.68
N LEU A 83 2.35 6.40 -4.87
CA LEU A 83 1.51 6.45 -3.66
C LEU A 83 0.04 6.36 -4.03
N ASP A 84 -0.38 7.11 -5.04
CA ASP A 84 -1.77 7.11 -5.48
C ASP A 84 -2.21 5.76 -6.05
N THR A 85 -1.34 5.12 -6.83
CA THR A 85 -1.57 3.76 -7.35
C THR A 85 -1.69 2.76 -6.19
N PHE A 86 -0.86 2.88 -5.17
CA PHE A 86 -0.92 2.02 -3.98
C PHE A 86 -2.22 2.23 -3.19
N VAL A 87 -2.67 3.47 -3.00
CA VAL A 87 -3.93 3.78 -2.32
C VAL A 87 -5.12 3.20 -3.09
N GLU A 88 -5.15 3.34 -4.42
CA GLU A 88 -6.19 2.76 -5.27
C GLU A 88 -6.24 1.24 -5.20
N TYR A 89 -5.06 0.60 -5.17
CA TYR A 89 -4.96 -0.82 -4.92
C TYR A 89 -5.58 -1.19 -3.56
N CYS A 90 -5.26 -0.47 -2.50
CA CYS A 90 -5.81 -0.71 -1.17
C CYS A 90 -7.33 -0.51 -1.11
N LEU A 91 -7.87 0.53 -1.75
CA LEU A 91 -9.32 0.78 -1.85
C LEU A 91 -10.04 -0.37 -2.55
N ARG A 92 -9.46 -0.94 -3.62
CA ARG A 92 -10.01 -2.14 -4.29
C ARG A 92 -10.06 -3.36 -3.35
N LEU A 93 -9.08 -3.51 -2.45
CA LEU A 93 -9.10 -4.55 -1.43
C LEU A 93 -10.14 -4.28 -0.34
N ILE A 94 -10.29 -3.03 0.10
CA ILE A 94 -11.31 -2.60 1.08
C ILE A 94 -12.72 -2.87 0.53
N ASN A 95 -12.94 -2.62 -0.77
CA ASN A 95 -14.21 -2.90 -1.43
C ASN A 95 -14.61 -4.40 -1.38
N ASN A 96 -13.65 -5.30 -1.14
CA ASN A 96 -13.88 -6.74 -1.00
C ASN A 96 -13.49 -7.27 0.38
N HIS A 97 -13.41 -6.39 1.39
CA HIS A 97 -12.80 -6.72 2.69
C HIS A 97 -13.49 -7.89 3.41
N ARG A 98 -14.81 -8.06 3.30
CA ARG A 98 -15.53 -9.16 3.97
C ARG A 98 -15.09 -10.54 3.49
N SER A 99 -14.76 -10.65 2.21
CA SER A 99 -14.27 -11.90 1.59
C SER A 99 -12.77 -12.09 1.82
N LEU A 100 -12.00 -11.01 1.68
CA LEU A 100 -10.53 -11.06 1.76
C LEU A 100 -10.02 -11.15 3.22
N TYR A 101 -10.68 -10.42 4.12
CA TYR A 101 -10.33 -10.21 5.53
C TYR A 101 -11.51 -10.52 6.47
N PRO A 102 -11.98 -11.78 6.51
CA PRO A 102 -13.12 -12.16 7.34
C PRO A 102 -12.81 -11.94 8.83
N ALA A 103 -13.81 -11.47 9.58
CA ALA A 103 -13.67 -11.15 11.00
C ALA A 103 -13.28 -12.35 11.88
N THR A 104 -13.53 -13.57 11.39
CA THR A 104 -13.17 -14.82 12.07
C THR A 104 -11.67 -15.14 12.03
N LYS A 105 -10.89 -14.47 11.17
CA LYS A 105 -9.45 -14.74 10.99
C LYS A 105 -8.62 -13.55 11.45
N SER A 106 -8.20 -13.58 12.72
CA SER A 106 -7.41 -12.51 13.36
C SER A 106 -6.18 -12.06 12.55
N ALA A 107 -5.41 -12.99 12.00
CA ALA A 107 -4.23 -12.66 11.16
C ALA A 107 -4.60 -11.82 9.93
N LYS A 108 -5.75 -12.11 9.29
CA LYS A 108 -6.22 -11.35 8.13
C LYS A 108 -6.73 -9.96 8.52
N LEU A 109 -7.40 -9.84 9.66
CA LEU A 109 -7.78 -8.53 10.21
C LEU A 109 -6.54 -7.69 10.56
N SER A 110 -5.50 -8.30 11.14
CA SER A 110 -4.23 -7.63 11.39
C SER A 110 -3.60 -7.11 10.09
N ARG A 111 -3.64 -7.91 9.01
CA ARG A 111 -3.19 -7.48 7.69
C ARG A 111 -3.96 -6.26 7.17
N LEU A 112 -5.29 -6.25 7.30
CA LEU A 112 -6.13 -5.09 6.95
C LEU A 112 -5.77 -3.85 7.79
N LYS A 113 -5.58 -4.02 9.10
CA LYS A 113 -5.15 -2.93 9.99
C LYS A 113 -3.79 -2.35 9.56
N ASN A 114 -2.82 -3.19 9.24
CA ASN A 114 -1.50 -2.74 8.80
C ASN A 114 -1.57 -2.01 7.45
N MET A 115 -2.42 -2.47 6.53
CA MET A 115 -2.69 -1.76 5.27
C MET A 115 -3.27 -0.35 5.51
N LEU A 116 -4.26 -0.23 6.40
CA LEU A 116 -4.83 1.06 6.79
C LEU A 116 -3.79 1.96 7.46
N HIS A 117 -2.83 1.38 8.19
CA HIS A 117 -1.73 2.13 8.77
C HIS A 117 -0.84 2.74 7.69
N CYS A 118 -0.48 1.99 6.64
CA CYS A 118 0.26 2.53 5.50
C CYS A 118 -0.49 3.70 4.85
N ILE A 119 -1.81 3.58 4.62
CA ILE A 119 -2.60 4.69 4.05
C ILE A 119 -2.52 5.93 4.94
N LYS A 120 -2.66 5.77 6.26
CA LYS A 120 -2.53 6.86 7.21
C LYS A 120 -1.13 7.49 7.18
N THR A 121 -0.07 6.69 7.07
CA THR A 121 1.30 7.20 6.96
C THR A 121 1.47 8.03 5.69
N ILE A 122 0.91 7.57 4.55
CA ILE A 122 0.89 8.31 3.29
C ILE A 122 0.18 9.67 3.46
N GLN A 123 -1.01 9.68 4.06
CA GLN A 123 -1.76 10.94 4.31
C GLN A 123 -0.98 11.94 5.17
N ASN A 124 -0.09 11.47 6.05
CA ASN A 124 0.70 12.32 6.93
C ASN A 124 2.09 12.64 6.37
N MET A 125 2.46 12.13 5.18
CA MET A 125 3.79 12.38 4.65
C MET A 125 3.98 13.87 4.31
N PRO A 126 5.16 14.42 4.59
CA PRO A 126 5.47 15.80 4.19
C PRO A 126 5.32 15.94 2.68
N ASN A 127 4.67 17.01 2.24
CA ASN A 127 4.44 17.30 0.82
C ASN A 127 3.64 16.24 0.04
N TYR A 128 2.93 15.34 0.73
CA TYR A 128 1.97 14.49 0.05
C TYR A 128 0.86 15.35 -0.56
N CYS A 129 0.84 15.39 -1.89
CA CYS A 129 -0.19 16.05 -2.66
C CYS A 129 -0.96 14.96 -3.40
N PRO A 130 -2.12 14.50 -2.87
CA PRO A 130 -2.92 13.51 -3.59
C PRO A 130 -3.33 14.10 -4.94
N SER A 131 -3.22 13.31 -6.03
CA SER A 131 -3.89 13.65 -7.29
C SER A 131 -5.42 13.60 -7.15
N ARG A 132 -5.91 13.00 -6.05
CA ARG A 132 -7.32 12.91 -5.67
C ARG A 132 -7.86 14.24 -5.16
N ASN A 133 -9.05 14.58 -5.63
CA ASN A 133 -9.82 15.73 -5.18
C ASN A 133 -10.56 15.51 -3.85
N LYS A 134 -10.69 14.25 -3.39
CA LYS A 134 -11.44 13.87 -2.18
C LYS A 134 -10.49 13.39 -1.09
N ASP A 135 -10.88 13.62 0.16
CA ASP A 135 -10.15 13.09 1.30
C ASP A 135 -10.19 11.55 1.29
N ILE A 136 -9.03 10.91 1.50
CA ILE A 136 -8.92 9.45 1.46
C ILE A 136 -9.79 8.80 2.55
N SER A 137 -10.02 9.45 3.68
CA SER A 137 -10.88 8.94 4.75
C SER A 137 -12.33 8.86 4.28
N ASP A 138 -12.82 9.89 3.56
CA ASP A 138 -14.15 9.90 2.95
C ASP A 138 -14.28 8.80 1.88
N GLU A 139 -13.22 8.56 1.10
CA GLU A 139 -13.20 7.48 0.12
C GLU A 139 -13.25 6.09 0.77
N ILE A 140 -12.52 5.89 1.86
CA ILE A 140 -12.57 4.64 2.64
C ILE A 140 -13.98 4.43 3.19
N GLU A 141 -14.58 5.45 3.80
CA GLU A 141 -15.94 5.36 4.37
C GLU A 141 -16.96 4.99 3.27
N ASN A 142 -16.93 5.69 2.15
CA ASN A 142 -17.81 5.42 1.01
C ASN A 142 -17.58 4.02 0.43
N THR A 143 -16.33 3.59 0.28
CA THR A 143 -15.99 2.25 -0.20
C THR A 143 -16.53 1.17 0.72
N VAL A 144 -16.44 1.37 2.04
CA VAL A 144 -17.01 0.43 3.02
C VAL A 144 -18.54 0.36 2.90
N LYS A 145 -19.23 1.50 2.79
CA LYS A 145 -20.69 1.54 2.58
C LYS A 145 -21.11 0.80 1.32
N ILE A 146 -20.48 1.12 0.18
CA ILE A 146 -20.76 0.48 -1.11
C ILE A 146 -20.50 -1.03 -1.05
N SER A 147 -19.38 -1.44 -0.45
CA SER A 147 -19.07 -2.87 -0.30
C SER A 147 -20.10 -3.60 0.57
N ALA A 148 -20.66 -2.91 1.57
CA ALA A 148 -21.65 -3.46 2.47
C ALA A 148 -22.98 -3.70 1.78
N GLU A 149 -23.45 -2.70 1.02
CA GLU A 149 -24.66 -2.76 0.19
C GLU A 149 -24.54 -3.86 -0.87
N LYS A 150 -23.41 -3.90 -1.59
CA LYS A 150 -23.14 -4.94 -2.60
C LYS A 150 -23.19 -6.35 -2.00
N TRP A 151 -22.56 -6.56 -0.85
CA TRP A 151 -22.58 -7.85 -0.17
C TRP A 151 -24.00 -8.23 0.27
N TYR A 152 -24.76 -7.27 0.80
CA TYR A 152 -26.14 -7.48 1.23
C TYR A 152 -27.03 -7.85 0.06
N ALA A 153 -26.99 -7.11 -1.05
CA ALA A 153 -27.75 -7.40 -2.25
C ALA A 153 -27.47 -8.82 -2.79
N VAL A 154 -26.19 -9.21 -2.84
CA VAL A 154 -25.80 -10.58 -3.23
C VAL A 154 -26.35 -11.62 -2.27
N HIS A 155 -26.25 -11.41 -0.95
CA HIS A 155 -26.75 -12.38 0.04
C HIS A 155 -28.28 -12.46 0.09
N TYR A 156 -28.97 -11.33 -0.03
CA TYR A 156 -30.43 -11.25 0.01
C TYR A 156 -31.08 -11.86 -1.24
N ALA A 157 -30.44 -11.71 -2.41
CA ALA A 157 -30.89 -12.36 -3.65
C ALA A 157 -30.94 -13.90 -3.58
N TRP A 158 -30.24 -14.54 -2.63
CA TRP A 158 -30.36 -15.98 -2.39
C TRP A 158 -31.63 -16.38 -1.64
N TYR A 159 -32.31 -15.43 -0.99
CA TYR A 159 -33.53 -15.65 -0.21
C TYR A 159 -34.80 -15.23 -0.95
N GLU A 160 -34.69 -14.62 -2.14
CA GLU A 160 -35.85 -14.42 -3.00
C GLU A 160 -36.32 -15.77 -3.56
N PRO A 161 -37.60 -16.14 -3.37
CA PRO A 161 -38.15 -17.32 -4.03
C PRO A 161 -38.04 -17.09 -5.54
N LYS A 162 -37.35 -18.01 -6.23
CA LYS A 162 -37.37 -18.01 -7.69
C LYS A 162 -38.78 -18.41 -8.10
N ASP A 163 -39.54 -17.48 -8.66
CA ASP A 163 -40.84 -17.76 -9.25
C ASP A 163 -40.70 -18.97 -10.20
N GLN A 164 -41.45 -20.03 -9.89
CA GLN A 164 -41.51 -21.30 -10.62
C GLN A 164 -42.53 -21.21 -11.75
#